data_AF-A0A7V9AVU1-F1
#
_entry.id   AF-A0A7V9AVU1-F1
#
_cell.length_a   1.000
_cell.length_b   1.000
_cell.length_c   1.000
_cell.angle_alpha   90.00
_cell.angle_beta   90.00
_cell.angle_gamma   90.00
#
_symmetry.space_group_name_H-M   'P 1'
#
loop_
_entity.id
_entity.type
_entity.pdbx_description
1 polymer ?
#
loop_
_entity_poly.entity_id
_entity_poly.type
_entity_poly.pdbx_seq_one_letter_code
_entity_poly.pdbx_strand_id
1 'polypeptide(L)' 'GLRHETKPVFCVQYHPEAAPGPHDADYLFQQFIDAMERA' A
#
# COMPACT_ATOMS: atom_id res chain seq x y z
N GLY A 1 -5.59 -6.89 -4.37
CA GLY A 1 -5.79 -6.34 -3.02
C GLY A 1 -7.22 -5.87 -2.87
N LEU A 2 -7.58 -5.35 -1.70
CA LEU A 2 -8.89 -4.74 -1.43
C LEU A 2 -8.69 -3.29 -0.97
N ARG A 3 -9.69 -2.44 -1.17
CA ARG A 3 -9.72 -1.06 -0.69
C ARG A 3 -11.11 -0.75 -0.16
N HIS A 4 -11.18 -0.06 0.98
CA HIS A 4 -12.43 0.43 1.53
C HIS A 4 -12.93 1.62 0.72
N GLU A 5 -14.23 1.69 0.41
CA GLU A 5 -14.78 2.72 -0.50
C GLU A 5 -14.67 4.14 0.08
N THR A 6 -14.93 4.31 1.38
CA THR A 6 -14.98 5.64 2.02
C THR A 6 -13.85 5.93 3.02
N LYS A 7 -13.10 4.91 3.47
CA LYS A 7 -12.04 5.06 4.47
C LYS A 7 -10.66 4.87 3.79
N PRO A 8 -9.59 5.51 4.28
CA PRO A 8 -8.25 5.37 3.73
C PRO A 8 -7.59 4.05 4.17
N VAL A 9 -8.24 2.92 3.85
CA VAL A 9 -7.82 1.57 4.25
C VAL A 9 -7.73 0.69 3.01
N PHE A 10 -6.61 -0.02 2.86
CA PHE A 10 -6.40 -0.98 1.78
C PHE A 10 -5.53 -2.15 2.24
N CYS A 11 -5.53 -3.23 1.47
CA CYS A 11 -4.64 -4.37 1.66
C CYS A 11 -4.18 -4.96 0.32
N VAL A 12 -3.04 -5.65 0.35
CA VAL A 12 -2.53 -6.46 -0.77
C VAL A 12 -2.27 -7.88 -0.30
N GLN A 13 -2.32 -8.84 -1.23
CA GLN A 13 -2.12 -10.26 -0.92
C GLN A 13 -0.65 -10.69 -1.11
N TYR A 14 0.09 -9.96 -1.94
CA TYR A 14 1.51 -10.19 -2.21
C TYR A 14 2.40 -9.39 -1.26
N HIS A 15 3.71 -9.62 -1.36
CA HIS A 15 4.76 -8.95 -0.61
C HIS A 15 5.21 -7.66 -1.33
N PRO A 16 4.69 -6.47 -0.97
CA PRO A 16 5.09 -5.23 -1.63
C PRO A 16 6.53 -4.81 -1.29
N GLU A 17 7.11 -5.33 -0.21
CA GLU A 17 8.48 -5.07 0.24
C GLU A 17 9.54 -5.76 -0.64
N ALA A 18 9.12 -6.67 -1.53
CA ALA A 18 10.00 -7.52 -2.30
C ALA A 18 11.00 -8.31 -1.41
N ALA A 19 12.24 -8.49 -1.88
CA ALA A 19 13.33 -9.20 -1.20
C ALA A 19 13.12 -10.73 -0.94
N PRO A 20 13.24 -11.60 -1.98
CA PRO A 20 13.59 -11.29 -3.37
C PRO A 20 12.35 -10.92 -4.21
N GLY A 21 12.55 -10.15 -5.27
CA GLY A 21 11.48 -9.79 -6.21
C GLY A 21 11.64 -8.40 -6.82
N PRO A 22 10.76 -8.01 -7.76
CA PRO A 22 10.74 -6.68 -8.35
C PRO A 22 10.14 -5.63 -7.39
N HIS A 23 10.59 -4.38 -7.51
CA HIS A 23 10.15 -3.23 -6.70
C HIS A 23 8.93 -2.49 -7.28
N ASP A 24 8.12 -3.18 -8.08
CA ASP A 24 6.98 -2.59 -8.81
C ASP A 24 5.84 -2.14 -7.86
N ALA A 25 5.91 -2.54 -6.59
CA ALA A 25 4.89 -2.32 -5.57
C ALA A 25 5.24 -1.25 -4.53
N ASP A 26 6.43 -0.62 -4.62
CA ASP A 26 6.93 0.34 -3.63
C ASP A 26 5.99 1.54 -3.41
N TYR A 27 5.22 1.91 -4.44
CA TYR A 27 4.24 3.00 -4.37
C TYR A 27 3.17 2.80 -3.28
N LEU A 28 2.92 1.56 -2.86
CA LEU A 28 1.96 1.26 -1.79
C LEU A 28 2.42 1.79 -0.43
N PHE A 29 3.72 1.86 -0.19
CA PHE A 29 4.27 2.49 1.02
C PHE A 29 4.06 4.00 1.00
N GLN A 30 4.24 4.65 -0.15
CA GLN A 30 3.94 6.08 -0.28
C GLN A 30 2.44 6.35 -0.04
N GLN A 31 1.55 5.53 -0.62
CA GLN A 31 0.11 5.67 -0.38
C GLN A 31 -0.27 5.47 1.10
N PHE A 32 0.44 4.59 1.82
CA PHE A 32 0.25 4.42 3.25
C PHE A 32 0.67 5.67 4.03
N ILE A 33 1.83 6.26 3.72
CA ILE A 33 2.32 7.49 4.35
C ILE A 33 1.34 8.65 4.10
N ASP A 34 0.94 8.85 2.85
CA ASP A 34 -0.02 9.89 2.47
C ASP A 34 -1.36 9.75 3.22
N ALA A 35 -1.79 8.51 3.49
CA ALA A 35 -2.99 8.24 4.27
C ALA A 35 -2.84 8.60 5.76
N MET A 36 -1.64 8.44 6.34
CA MET A 36 -1.37 8.86 7.72
C MET A 36 -1.29 10.38 7.86
N GLU A 37 -0.69 11.08 6.88
CA GLU A 37 -0.51 12.54 6.94
C GLU A 37 -1.81 13.33 6.78
N ARG A 38 -2.81 12.73 6.12
CA ARG A 38 -4.14 13.35 5.90
C ARG A 38 -5.15 13.08 7.03
N ALA A 39 -4.76 12.28 8.03
CA ALA A 39 -5.63 11.84 9.13
C ALA A 39 -5.62 12.81 10.32
#